data_AF-A0A3N4ZI83-F1
#
_entry.id   AF-A0A3N4ZI83-F1
#
_cell.length_a   1.000
_cell.length_b   1.000
_cell.length_c   1.000
_cell.angle_alpha   90.00
_cell.angle_beta   90.00
_cell.angle_gamma   90.00
#
_symmetry.space_group_name_H-M   'P 1'
#
loop_
_entity.id
_entity.type
_entity.pdbx_description
1 polymer ?
#
loop_
_entity_poly.entity_id
_entity_poly.type
_entity_poly.pdbx_seq_one_letter_code
_entity_poly.pdbx_strand_id
1 'polypeptide(L)'
;MWKTTGVWTLYQTADWMFSSRQEPFLVTETNAGSIGFPRDNRPAYDGQWRQAAWALVARGARMIEYWHWHTLHFGAETYWGGILPHTGRPGRTYAELARLGGEFETAGALVARLEPDADITMVYSTPSKWLMQKYPPLARPDGEPDPAAYHRIVDPFYRGAFDAGRQVRIVHAHQLHDPSGEREGMTPLEAVQRHPVLVVPALYLAHDDTLDWLADYARAGGHLVLGPRTGYADHEARARTEPAPGRLTGVAGVSYDEFSNLARDIPVRAAPDSPLHLPEGATATQWADGLTVADVLVAYDHPHFGRWPTVTTRRHGAGRVTCVGTVPGRDLARALAEWLTPSARHGWRDLPASVTATTGSSPDGRRVHIVHNWSWEPASVPAPANLSDVLDGTTVPAGTALELGPWDVRVLVSADTDRTRS
;
A
#
# COMPACT_ATOMS: atom_id res chain seq x y z
N MET A 1 -7.54 11.72 -13.81
CA MET A 1 -6.89 10.91 -14.87
C MET A 1 -6.98 9.46 -14.42
N TRP A 2 -7.61 8.57 -15.19
CA TRP A 2 -7.78 7.14 -14.81
C TRP A 2 -6.52 6.30 -15.03
N LYS A 3 -5.50 6.85 -15.71
CA LYS A 3 -4.21 6.20 -15.90
C LYS A 3 -3.31 6.51 -14.70
N THR A 4 -2.85 5.47 -14.01
CA THR A 4 -1.82 5.57 -12.98
C THR A 4 -0.45 5.27 -13.58
N THR A 5 0.64 5.51 -12.84
CA THR A 5 2.00 5.26 -13.32
C THR A 5 2.86 4.70 -12.21
N GLY A 6 3.63 3.67 -12.55
CA GLY A 6 4.56 2.99 -11.65
C GLY A 6 3.95 1.74 -11.00
N VAL A 7 4.83 0.79 -10.69
CA VAL A 7 4.49 -0.53 -10.16
C VAL A 7 3.66 -0.42 -8.88
N TRP A 8 4.03 0.48 -7.95
CA TRP A 8 3.32 0.67 -6.68
C TRP A 8 1.82 0.93 -6.83
N THR A 9 1.39 1.62 -7.89
CA THR A 9 -0.03 1.93 -8.13
C THR A 9 -0.84 0.71 -8.53
N LEU A 10 -0.22 -0.26 -9.21
CA LEU A 10 -0.86 -1.52 -9.57
C LEU A 10 -1.15 -2.32 -8.29
N TYR A 11 -0.16 -2.41 -7.40
CA TYR A 11 -0.31 -3.04 -6.09
C TYR A 11 -1.37 -2.31 -5.24
N GLN A 12 -1.32 -0.98 -5.18
CA GLN A 12 -2.29 -0.18 -4.43
C GLN A 12 -3.73 -0.40 -4.91
N THR A 13 -3.93 -0.45 -6.23
CA THR A 13 -5.24 -0.69 -6.81
C THR A 13 -5.75 -2.08 -6.41
N ALA A 14 -4.88 -3.09 -6.46
CA ALA A 14 -5.23 -4.44 -6.07
C ALA A 14 -5.57 -4.57 -4.57
N ASP A 15 -4.78 -3.94 -3.70
CA ASP A 15 -5.05 -3.90 -2.25
C ASP A 15 -6.33 -3.14 -1.92
N TRP A 16 -6.69 -2.12 -2.71
CA TRP A 16 -7.99 -1.45 -2.60
C TRP A 16 -9.14 -2.34 -3.07
N MET A 17 -8.96 -3.12 -4.14
CA MET A 17 -10.00 -4.08 -4.54
C MET A 17 -10.22 -5.15 -3.47
N PHE A 18 -9.13 -5.71 -2.92
CA PHE A 18 -9.18 -6.62 -1.79
C PHE A 18 -9.89 -6.00 -0.58
N SER A 19 -9.66 -4.70 -0.31
CA SER A 19 -10.23 -4.02 0.86
C SER A 19 -11.75 -3.92 0.84
N SER A 20 -12.39 -4.08 -0.32
CA SER A 20 -13.85 -4.00 -0.44
C SER A 20 -14.58 -5.01 0.45
N ARG A 21 -14.00 -6.20 0.60
CA ARG A 21 -14.58 -7.30 1.41
C ARG A 21 -13.56 -8.05 2.27
N GLN A 22 -12.28 -7.67 2.22
CA GLN A 22 -11.18 -8.39 2.85
C GLN A 22 -11.11 -9.85 2.37
N GLU A 23 -11.33 -10.07 1.08
CA GLU A 23 -11.34 -11.40 0.45
C GLU A 23 -10.83 -11.33 -1.01
N PRO A 24 -10.42 -12.47 -1.61
CA PRO A 24 -10.02 -12.55 -3.01
C PRO A 24 -11.09 -12.03 -3.97
N PHE A 25 -10.67 -11.20 -4.93
CA PHE A 25 -11.53 -10.37 -5.78
C PHE A 25 -11.43 -10.72 -7.27
N LEU A 26 -12.36 -10.19 -8.05
CA LEU A 26 -12.41 -10.34 -9.50
C LEU A 26 -11.91 -9.06 -10.16
N VAL A 27 -10.94 -9.17 -11.08
CA VAL A 27 -10.62 -8.10 -12.03
C VAL A 27 -11.53 -8.31 -13.23
N THR A 28 -12.66 -7.62 -13.26
CA THR A 28 -13.65 -7.75 -14.34
C THR A 28 -13.21 -7.06 -15.63
N GLU A 29 -12.34 -6.06 -15.52
CA GLU A 29 -11.78 -5.37 -16.70
C GLU A 29 -10.33 -4.94 -16.43
N THR A 30 -9.43 -5.35 -17.32
CA THR A 30 -8.10 -4.74 -17.49
C THR A 30 -7.72 -4.71 -18.97
N ASN A 31 -6.59 -4.06 -19.30
CA ASN A 31 -6.18 -3.86 -20.67
C ASN A 31 -5.53 -5.10 -21.30
N ALA A 32 -6.02 -5.52 -22.46
CA ALA A 32 -5.25 -6.39 -23.36
C ALA A 32 -4.37 -5.54 -24.26
N GLY A 33 -4.94 -4.77 -25.18
CA GLY A 33 -4.20 -3.81 -25.98
C GLY A 33 -3.90 -2.51 -25.23
N SER A 34 -3.61 -1.47 -26.01
CA SER A 34 -3.54 -0.12 -25.45
C SER A 34 -4.93 0.38 -25.06
N ILE A 35 -5.03 1.08 -23.92
CA ILE A 35 -6.20 1.86 -23.53
C ILE A 35 -5.89 3.34 -23.70
N GLY A 36 -6.59 4.00 -24.62
CA GLY A 36 -6.41 5.44 -24.82
C GLY A 36 -7.19 5.98 -26.00
N PHE A 37 -7.10 7.30 -26.15
CA PHE A 37 -7.53 7.98 -27.37
C PHE A 37 -6.50 7.73 -28.50
N PRO A 38 -6.83 8.00 -29.77
CA PRO A 38 -5.92 7.79 -30.91
C PRO A 38 -4.50 8.39 -30.74
N ARG A 39 -4.37 9.40 -29.87
CA ARG A 39 -3.12 10.12 -29.56
C ARG A 39 -2.24 9.51 -28.48
N ASP A 40 -2.69 8.48 -27.76
CA ASP A 40 -1.95 7.90 -26.63
C ASP A 40 -2.11 6.38 -26.58
N ASN A 41 -1.28 5.69 -27.40
CA ASN A 41 -1.33 4.26 -27.59
C ASN A 41 -0.05 3.55 -27.11
N ARG A 42 -0.14 2.83 -25.98
CA ARG A 42 1.00 2.18 -25.32
C ARG A 42 0.64 0.72 -24.97
N PRO A 43 0.68 -0.21 -25.93
CA PRO A 43 0.51 -1.63 -25.62
C PRO A 43 1.64 -2.09 -24.70
N ALA A 44 1.39 -3.11 -23.88
CA ALA A 44 2.40 -3.66 -23.00
C ALA A 44 3.59 -4.20 -23.82
N TYR A 45 4.80 -4.10 -23.26
CA TYR A 45 5.96 -4.79 -23.80
C TYR A 45 5.89 -6.29 -23.50
N ASP A 46 6.75 -7.05 -24.17
CA ASP A 46 6.86 -8.49 -23.97
C ASP A 46 7.07 -8.81 -22.48
N GLY A 47 6.23 -9.70 -21.93
CA GLY A 47 6.25 -10.08 -20.51
C GLY A 47 5.43 -9.18 -19.60
N GLN A 48 5.09 -7.93 -19.97
CA GLN A 48 4.42 -7.01 -19.06
C GLN A 48 2.96 -7.38 -18.74
N TRP A 49 2.25 -8.08 -19.64
CA TRP A 49 0.93 -8.64 -19.30
C TRP A 49 1.03 -9.69 -18.20
N ARG A 50 2.03 -10.58 -18.32
CA ARG A 50 2.33 -11.62 -17.35
C ARG A 50 2.73 -11.01 -16.01
N GLN A 51 3.58 -9.97 -16.01
CA GLN A 51 3.94 -9.18 -14.83
C GLN A 51 2.71 -8.65 -14.10
N ALA A 52 1.86 -7.91 -14.82
CA ALA A 52 0.71 -7.25 -14.23
C ALA A 52 -0.30 -8.25 -13.68
N ALA A 53 -0.55 -9.34 -14.40
CA ALA A 53 -1.47 -10.38 -13.97
C ALA A 53 -0.99 -11.07 -12.69
N TRP A 54 0.28 -11.48 -12.62
CA TRP A 54 0.82 -12.10 -11.41
C TRP A 54 0.93 -11.14 -10.23
N ALA A 55 1.14 -9.84 -10.47
CA ALA A 55 1.08 -8.83 -9.40
C ALA A 55 -0.34 -8.70 -8.83
N LEU A 56 -1.38 -8.73 -9.67
CA LEU A 56 -2.78 -8.73 -9.23
C LEU A 56 -3.11 -10.00 -8.43
N VAL A 57 -2.69 -11.18 -8.92
CA VAL A 57 -2.88 -12.46 -8.22
C VAL A 57 -2.20 -12.46 -6.86
N ALA A 58 -0.97 -11.92 -6.77
CA ALA A 58 -0.25 -11.79 -5.50
C ALA A 58 -0.98 -10.97 -4.44
N ARG A 59 -1.92 -10.11 -4.86
CA ARG A 59 -2.77 -9.30 -3.98
C ARG A 59 -4.20 -9.83 -3.84
N GLY A 60 -4.47 -11.05 -4.33
CA GLY A 60 -5.74 -11.75 -4.14
C GLY A 60 -6.69 -11.68 -5.32
N ALA A 61 -6.25 -11.28 -6.51
CA ALA A 61 -7.07 -11.45 -7.71
C ALA A 61 -7.25 -12.95 -8.02
N ARG A 62 -8.50 -13.41 -8.13
CA ARG A 62 -8.85 -14.80 -8.46
C ARG A 62 -9.37 -15.00 -9.88
N MET A 63 -9.53 -13.90 -10.60
CA MET A 63 -9.96 -13.86 -11.98
C MET A 63 -9.46 -12.56 -12.59
N ILE A 64 -9.01 -12.63 -13.84
CA ILE A 64 -8.59 -11.47 -14.63
C ILE A 64 -9.25 -11.55 -16.00
N GLU A 65 -10.19 -10.66 -16.24
CA GLU A 65 -10.86 -10.48 -17.52
C GLU A 65 -10.27 -9.27 -18.25
N TYR A 66 -10.01 -9.46 -19.53
CA TYR A 66 -9.52 -8.40 -20.39
C TYR A 66 -10.69 -7.77 -21.12
N TRP A 67 -10.83 -6.45 -20.98
CA TRP A 67 -11.73 -5.67 -21.81
C TRP A 67 -10.95 -5.24 -23.06
N HIS A 68 -11.21 -5.81 -24.23
CA HIS A 68 -12.19 -6.86 -24.55
C HIS A 68 -11.61 -7.88 -25.55
N TRP A 69 -12.42 -8.83 -26.02
CA TRP A 69 -11.93 -9.94 -26.87
C TRP A 69 -11.31 -9.49 -28.21
N HIS A 70 -11.93 -8.57 -28.94
CA HIS A 70 -11.44 -8.13 -30.26
C HIS A 70 -11.67 -6.63 -30.42
N THR A 71 -10.71 -5.86 -30.94
CA THR A 71 -10.84 -4.40 -31.08
C THR A 71 -12.04 -4.01 -31.97
N LEU A 72 -12.86 -3.08 -31.49
CA LEU A 72 -14.04 -2.58 -32.21
C LEU A 72 -13.65 -1.85 -33.50
N HIS A 73 -14.48 -1.99 -34.55
CA HIS A 73 -14.27 -1.30 -35.83
C HIS A 73 -14.81 0.14 -35.89
N PHE A 74 -15.69 0.50 -34.95
CA PHE A 74 -16.38 1.78 -34.92
C PHE A 74 -16.78 2.15 -33.50
N GLY A 75 -17.10 3.43 -33.28
CA GLY A 75 -17.50 3.97 -31.98
C GLY A 75 -16.36 4.61 -31.20
N ALA A 76 -16.67 5.07 -29.98
CA ALA A 76 -15.73 5.84 -29.15
C ALA A 76 -14.45 5.07 -28.80
N GLU A 77 -14.53 3.74 -28.77
CA GLU A 77 -13.49 2.86 -28.25
C GLU A 77 -12.76 2.09 -29.36
N THR A 78 -12.84 2.56 -30.61
CA THR A 78 -12.12 2.00 -31.77
C THR A 78 -10.60 1.84 -31.51
N TYR A 79 -10.00 2.71 -30.70
CA TYR A 79 -8.57 2.65 -30.35
C TYR A 79 -8.28 2.01 -29.00
N TRP A 80 -9.31 1.48 -28.35
CA TRP A 80 -9.16 0.70 -27.13
C TRP A 80 -8.97 -0.76 -27.53
N GLY A 81 -7.73 -1.22 -27.48
CA GLY A 81 -7.31 -2.48 -28.08
C GLY A 81 -7.77 -3.70 -27.29
N GLY A 82 -8.40 -4.66 -27.97
CA GLY A 82 -8.72 -5.96 -27.41
C GLY A 82 -7.57 -6.98 -27.51
N ILE A 83 -7.85 -8.23 -27.15
CA ILE A 83 -6.93 -9.37 -27.30
C ILE A 83 -6.59 -9.59 -28.79
N LEU A 84 -7.62 -9.58 -29.63
CA LEU A 84 -7.48 -9.60 -31.08
C LEU A 84 -7.48 -8.16 -31.62
N PRO A 85 -6.55 -7.79 -32.52
CA PRO A 85 -6.58 -6.48 -33.18
C PRO A 85 -7.76 -6.38 -34.15
N HIS A 86 -7.93 -5.21 -34.80
CA HIS A 86 -8.98 -4.96 -35.81
C HIS A 86 -9.06 -5.99 -36.95
N THR A 87 -8.00 -6.74 -37.23
CA THR A 87 -8.04 -7.81 -38.26
C THR A 87 -8.82 -9.04 -37.80
N GLY A 88 -9.14 -9.15 -36.51
CA GLY A 88 -9.73 -10.34 -35.89
C GLY A 88 -8.79 -11.55 -35.84
N ARG A 89 -7.52 -11.42 -36.25
CA ARG A 89 -6.54 -12.51 -36.29
C ARG A 89 -5.65 -12.50 -35.06
N PRO A 90 -5.36 -13.67 -34.44
CA PRO A 90 -4.39 -13.77 -33.36
C PRO A 90 -3.03 -13.13 -33.69
N GLY A 91 -2.44 -12.46 -32.70
CA GLY A 91 -1.11 -11.84 -32.79
C GLY A 91 -0.36 -11.95 -31.46
N ARG A 92 0.67 -11.10 -31.27
CA ARG A 92 1.52 -11.13 -30.05
C ARG A 92 0.70 -11.08 -28.76
N THR A 93 -0.22 -10.13 -28.64
CA THR A 93 -1.08 -9.98 -27.45
C THR A 93 -1.84 -11.27 -27.13
N TYR A 94 -2.47 -11.88 -28.14
CA TYR A 94 -3.15 -13.17 -27.97
C TYR A 94 -2.19 -14.26 -27.49
N ALA A 95 -1.01 -14.40 -28.11
CA ALA A 95 -0.06 -15.45 -27.77
C ALA A 95 0.46 -15.33 -26.32
N GLU A 96 0.76 -14.11 -25.86
CA GLU A 96 1.21 -13.89 -24.49
C GLU A 96 0.11 -14.14 -23.45
N LEU A 97 -1.12 -13.70 -23.74
CA LEU A 97 -2.26 -13.94 -22.85
C LEU A 97 -2.68 -15.41 -22.84
N ALA A 98 -2.55 -16.13 -23.96
CA ALA A 98 -2.77 -17.57 -24.01
C ALA A 98 -1.74 -18.33 -23.17
N ARG A 99 -0.46 -17.93 -23.22
CA ARG A 99 0.58 -18.49 -22.34
C ARG A 99 0.25 -18.25 -20.86
N LEU A 100 -0.14 -17.03 -20.50
CA LEU A 100 -0.58 -16.69 -19.15
C LEU A 100 -1.78 -17.54 -18.71
N GLY A 101 -2.75 -17.77 -19.60
CA GLY A 101 -3.87 -18.68 -19.35
C GLY A 101 -3.38 -20.10 -18.99
N GLY A 102 -2.40 -20.62 -19.72
CA GLY A 102 -1.77 -21.92 -19.40
C GLY A 102 -1.06 -21.94 -18.04
N GLU A 103 -0.40 -20.85 -17.65
CA GLU A 103 0.19 -20.73 -16.31
C GLU A 103 -0.88 -20.74 -15.20
N PHE A 104 -2.04 -20.11 -15.45
CA PHE A 104 -3.16 -20.13 -14.52
C PHE A 104 -3.85 -21.49 -14.43
N GLU A 105 -3.89 -22.30 -15.49
CA GLU A 105 -4.33 -23.69 -15.40
C GLU A 105 -3.43 -24.51 -14.47
N THR A 106 -2.11 -24.28 -14.53
CA THR A 106 -1.13 -24.98 -13.66
C THR A 106 -1.22 -24.54 -12.20
N ALA A 107 -1.26 -23.22 -11.95
CA ALA A 107 -1.14 -22.67 -10.60
C ALA A 107 -2.49 -22.35 -9.93
N GLY A 108 -3.60 -22.35 -10.67
CA GLY A 108 -4.88 -21.79 -10.23
C GLY A 108 -5.41 -22.37 -8.91
N ALA A 109 -5.29 -23.68 -8.70
CA ALA A 109 -5.70 -24.33 -7.46
C ALA A 109 -4.95 -23.80 -6.22
N LEU A 110 -3.70 -23.38 -6.39
CA LEU A 110 -2.85 -22.81 -5.34
C LEU A 110 -3.22 -21.35 -5.06
N VAL A 111 -3.41 -20.53 -6.11
CA VAL A 111 -3.45 -19.06 -5.98
C VAL A 111 -4.84 -18.43 -6.07
N ALA A 112 -5.87 -19.13 -6.56
CA ALA A 112 -7.20 -18.54 -6.77
C ALA A 112 -7.91 -18.08 -5.48
N ARG A 113 -7.44 -18.52 -4.30
CA ARG A 113 -7.91 -18.02 -3.01
C ARG A 113 -6.74 -17.65 -2.10
N LEU A 114 -5.69 -17.11 -2.70
CA LEU A 114 -4.51 -16.63 -1.98
C LEU A 114 -4.92 -15.52 -1.01
N GLU A 115 -4.54 -15.65 0.26
CA GLU A 115 -4.62 -14.59 1.25
C GLU A 115 -3.26 -13.86 1.28
N PRO A 116 -3.14 -12.61 0.79
CA PRO A 116 -1.87 -11.91 0.77
C PRO A 116 -1.39 -11.58 2.19
N ASP A 117 -0.09 -11.69 2.45
CA ASP A 117 0.47 -11.18 3.70
C ASP A 117 0.40 -9.65 3.76
N ALA A 118 0.49 -9.09 4.97
CA ALA A 118 0.59 -7.65 5.19
C ALA A 118 1.52 -7.32 6.35
N ASP A 119 2.53 -6.49 6.07
CA ASP A 119 3.43 -5.92 7.07
C ASP A 119 2.77 -4.73 7.77
N ILE A 120 2.11 -3.88 6.98
CA ILE A 120 1.47 -2.64 7.42
C ILE A 120 0.00 -2.67 7.02
N THR A 121 -0.89 -2.29 7.94
CA THR A 121 -2.30 -2.06 7.62
C THR A 121 -2.58 -0.57 7.54
N MET A 122 -3.18 -0.11 6.44
CA MET A 122 -3.56 1.27 6.21
C MET A 122 -5.07 1.47 6.26
N VAL A 123 -5.52 2.43 7.06
CA VAL A 123 -6.94 2.77 7.20
C VAL A 123 -7.36 3.73 6.09
N TYR A 124 -8.46 3.37 5.42
CA TYR A 124 -9.11 4.18 4.39
C TYR A 124 -10.49 4.66 4.87
N SER A 125 -10.84 5.91 4.56
CA SER A 125 -12.12 6.51 4.93
C SER A 125 -12.77 7.20 3.73
N THR A 126 -13.80 6.56 3.19
CA THR A 126 -14.60 7.12 2.08
C THR A 126 -15.29 8.44 2.48
N PRO A 127 -15.90 8.59 3.67
CA PRO A 127 -16.43 9.87 4.10
C PRO A 127 -15.38 10.98 4.16
N SER A 128 -14.20 10.70 4.73
CA SER A 128 -13.09 11.67 4.78
C SER A 128 -12.61 12.05 3.38
N LYS A 129 -12.51 11.07 2.47
CA LYS A 129 -12.19 11.30 1.06
C LYS A 129 -13.19 12.24 0.39
N TRP A 130 -14.50 12.01 0.55
CA TRP A 130 -15.53 12.88 -0.03
C TRP A 130 -15.50 14.30 0.53
N LEU A 131 -15.30 14.44 1.85
CA LEU A 131 -15.16 15.76 2.45
C LEU A 131 -13.94 16.48 1.89
N MET A 132 -12.75 15.84 1.90
CA MET A 132 -11.52 16.44 1.38
C MET A 132 -11.55 16.65 -0.14
N GLN A 133 -12.38 15.92 -0.88
CA GLN A 133 -12.60 16.21 -2.30
C GLN A 133 -13.41 17.50 -2.50
N LYS A 134 -14.41 17.74 -1.64
CA LYS A 134 -15.27 18.94 -1.69
C LYS A 134 -14.59 20.17 -1.06
N TYR A 135 -13.86 19.97 0.02
CA TYR A 135 -13.13 20.98 0.78
C TYR A 135 -11.67 20.55 0.95
N PRO A 136 -10.84 20.66 -0.10
CA PRO A 136 -9.45 20.21 -0.06
C PRO A 136 -8.60 20.94 0.98
N PRO A 137 -7.86 20.22 1.86
CA PRO A 137 -6.84 20.82 2.71
C PRO A 137 -5.53 21.11 1.96
N LEU A 138 -5.41 20.70 0.69
CA LEU A 138 -4.21 20.86 -0.14
C LEU A 138 -4.56 21.57 -1.44
N ALA A 139 -3.58 22.28 -1.98
CA ALA A 139 -3.67 22.99 -3.25
C ALA A 139 -2.82 22.29 -4.33
N ARG A 140 -3.21 22.49 -5.58
CA ARG A 140 -2.42 22.15 -6.77
C ARG A 140 -1.27 23.16 -6.94
N PRO A 141 -0.30 22.89 -7.84
CA PRO A 141 0.80 23.82 -8.10
C PRO A 141 0.39 25.23 -8.57
N ASP A 142 -0.80 25.38 -9.15
CA ASP A 142 -1.39 26.67 -9.56
C ASP A 142 -2.10 27.39 -8.41
N GLY A 143 -2.13 26.81 -7.20
CA GLY A 143 -2.78 27.36 -6.01
C GLY A 143 -4.27 27.01 -5.89
N GLU A 144 -4.87 26.36 -6.88
CA GLU A 144 -6.27 25.96 -6.86
C GLU A 144 -6.49 24.76 -5.92
N PRO A 145 -7.69 24.60 -5.32
CA PRO A 145 -7.99 23.44 -4.47
C PRO A 145 -7.75 22.10 -5.19
N ASP A 146 -7.05 21.15 -4.54
CA ASP A 146 -6.82 19.82 -5.10
C ASP A 146 -7.90 18.81 -4.65
N PRO A 147 -8.90 18.46 -5.49
CA PRO A 147 -9.91 17.45 -5.13
C PRO A 147 -9.31 16.05 -4.90
N ALA A 148 -8.03 15.82 -5.24
CA ALA A 148 -7.31 14.60 -4.91
C ALA A 148 -6.59 14.66 -3.54
N ALA A 149 -6.78 15.71 -2.73
CA ALA A 149 -6.04 15.94 -1.49
C ALA A 149 -6.00 14.74 -0.52
N TYR A 150 -7.09 13.98 -0.40
CA TYR A 150 -7.10 12.75 0.40
C TYR A 150 -6.03 11.76 -0.07
N HIS A 151 -5.98 11.48 -1.36
CA HIS A 151 -4.96 10.61 -1.96
C HIS A 151 -3.56 11.22 -1.88
N ARG A 152 -3.42 12.56 -2.01
CA ARG A 152 -2.12 13.25 -1.80
C ARG A 152 -1.54 13.03 -0.41
N ILE A 153 -2.38 12.81 0.61
CA ILE A 153 -1.94 12.50 1.98
C ILE A 153 -1.73 10.99 2.17
N VAL A 154 -2.64 10.14 1.66
CA VAL A 154 -2.60 8.68 1.88
C VAL A 154 -1.51 8.00 1.05
N ASP A 155 -1.37 8.35 -0.23
CA ASP A 155 -0.50 7.65 -1.18
C ASP A 155 0.98 7.64 -0.77
N PRO A 156 1.55 8.71 -0.18
CA PRO A 156 2.95 8.68 0.29
C PRO A 156 3.22 7.62 1.35
N PHE A 157 2.29 7.37 2.28
CA PHE A 157 2.45 6.29 3.27
C PHE A 157 2.43 4.91 2.59
N TYR A 158 1.51 4.71 1.63
CA TYR A 158 1.43 3.47 0.86
C TYR A 158 2.69 3.25 0.04
N ARG A 159 3.12 4.28 -0.70
CA ARG A 159 4.29 4.24 -1.56
C ARG A 159 5.57 4.04 -0.75
N GLY A 160 5.67 4.67 0.42
CA GLY A 160 6.79 4.45 1.35
C GLY A 160 6.90 2.99 1.79
N ALA A 161 5.78 2.37 2.15
CA ALA A 161 5.73 0.94 2.46
C ALA A 161 6.13 0.08 1.26
N PHE A 162 5.60 0.37 0.08
CA PHE A 162 5.97 -0.33 -1.15
C PHE A 162 7.47 -0.21 -1.47
N ASP A 163 8.03 1.01 -1.46
CA ASP A 163 9.44 1.29 -1.74
C ASP A 163 10.37 0.68 -0.66
N ALA A 164 9.86 0.39 0.54
CA ALA A 164 10.54 -0.34 1.62
C ALA A 164 10.41 -1.87 1.51
N GLY A 165 9.73 -2.39 0.47
CA GLY A 165 9.45 -3.82 0.33
C GLY A 165 8.47 -4.34 1.39
N ARG A 166 7.51 -3.52 1.84
CA ARG A 166 6.49 -3.89 2.82
C ARG A 166 5.14 -4.03 2.15
N GLN A 167 4.50 -5.17 2.36
CA GLN A 167 3.15 -5.43 1.87
C GLN A 167 2.14 -4.66 2.69
N VAL A 168 1.23 -3.98 2.01
CA VAL A 168 0.18 -3.17 2.63
C VAL A 168 -1.15 -3.90 2.57
N ARG A 169 -1.90 -3.94 3.67
CA ARG A 169 -3.34 -4.22 3.65
C ARG A 169 -4.09 -2.90 3.76
N ILE A 170 -5.06 -2.66 2.89
CA ILE A 170 -6.00 -1.55 3.08
C ILE A 170 -7.24 -2.09 3.82
N VAL A 171 -7.69 -1.37 4.85
CA VAL A 171 -8.94 -1.64 5.57
C VAL A 171 -9.75 -0.36 5.64
N HIS A 172 -11.06 -0.45 5.44
CA HIS A 172 -11.91 0.71 5.68
C HIS A 172 -12.15 0.89 7.18
N ALA A 173 -12.23 2.13 7.66
CA ALA A 173 -12.43 2.40 9.09
C ALA A 173 -13.63 1.63 9.68
N HIS A 174 -14.75 1.56 8.96
CA HIS A 174 -15.95 0.82 9.36
C HIS A 174 -15.78 -0.71 9.42
N GLN A 175 -14.71 -1.27 8.82
CA GLN A 175 -14.38 -2.70 8.92
C GLN A 175 -13.61 -3.02 10.20
N LEU A 176 -13.00 -2.01 10.84
CA LEU A 176 -12.33 -2.15 12.14
C LEU A 176 -13.33 -1.91 13.27
N HIS A 177 -14.08 -0.81 13.19
CA HIS A 177 -15.12 -0.43 14.15
C HIS A 177 -16.28 0.21 13.40
N ASP A 178 -17.49 -0.33 13.54
CA ASP A 178 -18.69 0.19 12.91
C ASP A 178 -19.55 0.94 13.93
N PRO A 179 -19.57 2.28 13.91
CA PRO A 179 -20.34 3.07 14.86
C PRO A 179 -21.86 2.96 14.65
N SER A 180 -22.32 2.43 13.52
CA SER A 180 -23.75 2.19 13.28
C SER A 180 -24.27 0.94 14.01
N GLY A 181 -23.36 0.03 14.40
CA GLY A 181 -23.71 -1.28 14.97
C GLY A 181 -24.32 -2.27 13.96
N GLU A 182 -24.36 -1.94 12.67
CA GLU A 182 -24.88 -2.85 11.63
C GLU A 182 -23.96 -4.06 11.41
N ARG A 183 -22.67 -3.91 11.70
CA ARG A 183 -21.65 -4.97 11.60
C ARG A 183 -20.94 -5.15 12.93
N GLU A 184 -20.67 -6.40 13.27
CA GLU A 184 -19.76 -6.71 14.36
C GLU A 184 -18.36 -6.26 13.95
N GLY A 185 -17.83 -5.25 14.66
CA GLY A 185 -16.47 -4.78 14.50
C GLY A 185 -15.45 -5.76 15.08
N MET A 186 -14.17 -5.45 14.91
CA MET A 186 -13.09 -6.24 15.50
C MET A 186 -12.81 -5.74 16.92
N THR A 187 -12.61 -6.64 17.88
CA THR A 187 -12.11 -6.19 19.19
C THR A 187 -10.70 -5.61 19.02
N PRO A 188 -10.28 -4.65 19.86
CA PRO A 188 -8.92 -4.11 19.84
C PRO A 188 -7.83 -5.21 19.87
N LEU A 189 -8.02 -6.27 20.65
CA LEU A 189 -7.04 -7.36 20.76
C LEU A 189 -6.94 -8.20 19.48
N GLU A 190 -8.08 -8.54 18.86
CA GLU A 190 -8.10 -9.23 17.56
C GLU A 190 -7.46 -8.36 16.47
N ALA A 191 -7.70 -7.04 16.52
CA ALA A 191 -7.09 -6.10 15.60
C ALA A 191 -5.58 -6.02 15.78
N VAL A 192 -5.05 -6.08 17.00
CA VAL A 192 -3.59 -6.17 17.23
C VAL A 192 -3.00 -7.43 16.62
N GLN A 193 -3.69 -8.57 16.75
CA GLN A 193 -3.20 -9.85 16.20
C GLN A 193 -3.16 -9.85 14.67
N ARG A 194 -4.17 -9.26 14.01
CA ARG A 194 -4.27 -9.21 12.55
C ARG A 194 -3.50 -8.04 11.93
N HIS A 195 -3.46 -6.92 12.64
CA HIS A 195 -2.93 -5.64 12.17
C HIS A 195 -1.98 -5.08 13.24
N PRO A 196 -0.77 -5.65 13.42
CA PRO A 196 0.15 -5.22 14.48
C PRO A 196 0.63 -3.77 14.30
N VAL A 197 0.67 -3.28 13.07
CA VAL A 197 0.93 -1.87 12.73
C VAL A 197 -0.26 -1.32 11.94
N LEU A 198 -0.92 -0.30 12.49
CA LEU A 198 -2.07 0.36 11.88
C LEU A 198 -1.77 1.82 11.58
N VAL A 199 -1.69 2.17 10.31
CA VAL A 199 -1.43 3.52 9.82
C VAL A 199 -2.74 4.18 9.42
N VAL A 200 -3.03 5.32 10.03
CA VAL A 200 -4.28 6.07 9.91
C VAL A 200 -3.98 7.48 9.41
N PRO A 201 -3.72 7.67 8.10
CA PRO A 201 -3.55 8.99 7.53
C PRO A 201 -4.90 9.57 7.09
N ALA A 202 -5.11 10.87 7.32
CA ALA A 202 -6.28 11.60 6.82
C ALA A 202 -7.65 11.01 7.20
N LEU A 203 -7.78 10.30 8.34
CA LEU A 203 -9.09 9.94 8.90
C LEU A 203 -9.73 11.20 9.52
N TYR A 204 -10.16 12.12 8.66
CA TYR A 204 -10.64 13.45 9.02
C TYR A 204 -11.96 13.41 9.78
N LEU A 205 -12.92 12.66 9.22
CA LEU A 205 -14.24 12.43 9.80
C LEU A 205 -14.19 11.13 10.58
N ALA A 206 -14.39 11.21 11.88
CA ALA A 206 -14.46 10.06 12.76
C ALA A 206 -15.54 10.26 13.81
N HIS A 207 -16.29 9.19 14.07
CA HIS A 207 -17.08 9.11 15.29
C HIS A 207 -16.16 9.03 16.50
N ASP A 208 -16.68 9.45 17.65
CA ASP A 208 -15.96 9.47 18.91
C ASP A 208 -15.50 8.07 19.34
N ASP A 209 -16.41 7.11 19.28
CA ASP A 209 -16.16 5.70 19.57
C ASP A 209 -15.11 5.07 18.64
N THR A 210 -14.98 5.53 17.40
CA THR A 210 -13.94 5.10 16.47
C THR A 210 -12.56 5.55 16.94
N LEU A 211 -12.46 6.79 17.43
CA LEU A 211 -11.20 7.31 17.98
C LEU A 211 -10.86 6.64 19.33
N ASP A 212 -11.87 6.39 20.17
CA ASP A 212 -11.71 5.66 21.42
C ASP A 212 -11.26 4.21 21.15
N TRP A 213 -11.81 3.55 20.12
CA TRP A 213 -11.38 2.23 19.67
C TRP A 213 -9.92 2.22 19.21
N LEU A 214 -9.45 3.26 18.48
CA LEU A 214 -8.04 3.37 18.08
C LEU A 214 -7.11 3.51 19.29
N ALA A 215 -7.54 4.28 20.30
CA ALA A 215 -6.81 4.40 21.56
C ALA A 215 -6.72 3.05 22.28
N ASP A 216 -7.80 2.28 22.29
CA ASP A 216 -7.85 0.95 22.89
C ASP A 216 -7.00 -0.07 22.13
N TYR A 217 -6.95 0.01 20.81
CA TYR A 217 -6.05 -0.78 19.96
C TYR A 217 -4.58 -0.53 20.31
N ALA A 218 -4.18 0.73 20.45
CA ALA A 218 -2.81 1.07 20.87
C ALA A 218 -2.53 0.51 22.28
N ARG A 219 -3.48 0.64 23.21
CA ARG A 219 -3.33 0.15 24.58
C ARG A 219 -3.20 -1.38 24.65
N ALA A 220 -3.91 -2.09 23.79
CA ALA A 220 -3.93 -3.55 23.72
C ALA A 220 -2.62 -4.16 23.16
N GLY A 221 -1.73 -3.36 22.58
CA GLY A 221 -0.45 -3.83 22.05
C GLY A 221 -0.14 -3.39 20.62
N GLY A 222 -1.07 -2.71 19.95
CA GLY A 222 -0.90 -2.26 18.57
C GLY A 222 0.08 -1.10 18.45
N HIS A 223 0.71 -0.99 17.28
CA HIS A 223 1.43 0.22 16.89
C HIS A 223 0.51 1.08 16.02
N LEU A 224 -0.12 2.08 16.65
CA LEU A 224 -0.97 3.06 15.98
C LEU A 224 -0.11 4.19 15.39
N VAL A 225 -0.23 4.45 14.10
CA VAL A 225 0.47 5.53 13.41
C VAL A 225 -0.56 6.54 12.89
N LEU A 226 -0.59 7.73 13.48
CA LEU A 226 -1.50 8.80 13.09
C LEU A 226 -0.81 9.68 12.04
N GLY A 227 -1.44 9.83 10.87
CA GLY A 227 -1.01 10.82 9.88
C GLY A 227 -1.74 12.16 10.06
N PRO A 228 -1.38 13.18 9.27
CA PRO A 228 -1.96 14.51 9.40
C PRO A 228 -3.47 14.48 9.12
N ARG A 229 -4.18 15.45 9.70
CA ARG A 229 -5.65 15.62 9.60
C ARG A 229 -6.49 14.50 10.22
N THR A 230 -5.91 13.60 11.00
CA THR A 230 -6.64 12.51 11.66
C THR A 230 -7.42 13.01 12.88
N GLY A 231 -8.69 12.64 13.00
CA GLY A 231 -9.54 12.99 14.13
C GLY A 231 -9.79 14.50 14.23
N TYR A 232 -9.85 15.22 13.11
CA TYR A 232 -10.03 16.67 13.12
C TYR A 232 -11.49 17.09 13.33
N ALA A 233 -12.43 16.31 12.77
CA ALA A 233 -13.85 16.59 12.85
C ALA A 233 -14.64 15.36 13.31
N ASP A 234 -15.85 15.60 13.82
CA ASP A 234 -16.81 14.54 14.09
C ASP A 234 -17.47 14.02 12.81
N HIS A 235 -18.37 13.06 12.96
CA HIS A 235 -19.10 12.43 11.85
C HIS A 235 -20.00 13.39 11.05
N GLU A 236 -20.35 14.55 11.60
CA GLU A 236 -21.14 15.59 10.93
C GLU A 236 -20.25 16.69 10.31
N ALA A 237 -18.94 16.43 10.20
CA ALA A 237 -17.93 17.35 9.69
C ALA A 237 -17.76 18.64 10.50
N ARG A 238 -18.13 18.63 11.78
CA ARG A 238 -17.86 19.76 12.68
C ARG A 238 -16.47 19.58 13.26
N ALA A 239 -15.64 20.62 13.13
CA ALA A 239 -14.34 20.64 13.77
C ALA A 239 -14.51 20.45 15.29
N ARG A 240 -13.66 19.58 15.85
CA ARG A 240 -13.69 19.29 17.29
C ARG A 240 -13.19 20.52 18.07
N THR A 241 -13.74 20.72 19.26
CA THR A 241 -13.41 21.85 20.15
C THR A 241 -12.25 21.56 21.11
N GLU A 242 -11.85 20.30 21.22
CA GLU A 242 -10.71 19.80 21.98
C GLU A 242 -9.38 20.03 21.22
N PRO A 243 -8.22 20.07 21.91
CA PRO A 243 -6.92 20.11 21.25
C PRO A 243 -6.74 18.93 20.29
N ALA A 244 -6.12 19.17 19.13
CA ALA A 244 -5.96 18.15 18.11
C ALA A 244 -4.70 17.28 18.35
N PRO A 245 -4.67 16.00 17.94
CA PRO A 245 -5.79 15.24 17.37
C PRO A 245 -6.82 14.88 18.46
N GLY A 246 -8.08 15.28 18.26
CA GLY A 246 -9.14 15.16 19.26
C GLY A 246 -9.31 13.72 19.75
N ARG A 247 -9.63 13.54 21.03
CA ARG A 247 -9.66 12.27 21.79
C ARG A 247 -8.35 11.48 21.86
N LEU A 248 -7.38 11.75 20.98
CA LEU A 248 -6.13 11.00 20.86
C LEU A 248 -4.94 11.71 21.49
N THR A 249 -5.07 12.98 21.93
CA THR A 249 -3.97 13.76 22.53
C THR A 249 -3.31 13.05 23.72
N GLY A 250 -4.11 12.58 24.68
CA GLY A 250 -3.58 11.88 25.87
C GLY A 250 -2.92 10.53 25.55
N VAL A 251 -3.40 9.85 24.51
CA VAL A 251 -2.93 8.53 24.08
C VAL A 251 -1.61 8.67 23.30
N ALA A 252 -1.59 9.60 22.35
CA ALA A 252 -0.43 9.94 21.54
C ALA A 252 0.64 10.72 22.32
N GLY A 253 0.23 11.40 23.39
CA GLY A 253 1.09 12.30 24.17
C GLY A 253 1.50 13.55 23.42
N VAL A 254 0.77 13.92 22.36
CA VAL A 254 1.01 15.10 21.51
C VAL A 254 -0.27 15.91 21.40
N SER A 255 -0.12 17.22 21.23
CA SER A 255 -1.19 18.12 20.80
C SER A 255 -0.73 19.03 19.66
N TYR A 256 -1.64 19.67 18.93
CA TYR A 256 -1.31 20.81 18.09
C TYR A 256 -2.51 21.76 18.02
N ASP A 257 -2.22 23.04 17.82
CA ASP A 257 -3.18 24.14 17.68
C ASP A 257 -3.03 24.87 16.35
N GLU A 258 -1.85 24.81 15.73
CA GLU A 258 -1.59 25.35 14.41
C GLU A 258 -1.11 24.30 13.40
N PHE A 259 -1.35 24.58 12.13
CA PHE A 259 -0.91 23.79 10.99
C PHE A 259 -0.67 24.69 9.78
N SER A 260 0.10 24.21 8.81
CA SER A 260 0.50 25.00 7.65
C SER A 260 0.58 24.17 6.38
N ASN A 261 0.15 24.74 5.26
CA ASN A 261 0.52 24.24 3.95
C ASN A 261 1.96 24.65 3.62
N LEU A 262 2.77 23.69 3.21
CA LEU A 262 4.18 23.95 2.89
C LEU A 262 4.32 24.49 1.46
N ALA A 263 4.89 25.69 1.32
CA ALA A 263 5.16 26.30 0.02
C ALA A 263 6.29 25.60 -0.76
N ARG A 264 7.16 24.88 -0.06
CA ARG A 264 8.25 24.07 -0.60
C ARG A 264 8.50 22.90 0.34
N ASP A 265 9.08 21.84 -0.18
CA ASP A 265 9.55 20.74 0.63
C ASP A 265 10.56 21.23 1.67
N ILE A 266 10.44 20.71 2.89
CA ILE A 266 11.31 21.05 4.02
C ILE A 266 12.18 19.85 4.32
N PRO A 267 13.52 19.97 4.32
CA PRO A 267 14.40 18.91 4.76
C PRO A 267 14.09 18.52 6.22
N VAL A 268 14.23 17.25 6.53
CA VAL A 268 14.04 16.75 7.90
C VAL A 268 15.30 16.06 8.39
N ARG A 269 15.49 16.06 9.71
CA ARG A 269 16.62 15.41 10.38
C ARG A 269 16.11 14.51 11.50
N ALA A 270 16.84 13.42 11.73
CA ALA A 270 16.58 12.57 12.88
C ALA A 270 16.86 13.37 14.16
N ALA A 271 16.03 13.19 15.18
CA ALA A 271 16.34 13.74 16.50
C ALA A 271 17.57 13.03 17.10
N PRO A 272 18.27 13.66 18.07
CA PRO A 272 19.29 12.96 18.85
C PRO A 272 18.75 11.63 19.41
N ASP A 273 19.54 10.57 19.30
CA ASP A 273 19.19 9.21 19.76
C ASP A 273 17.93 8.59 19.12
N SER A 274 17.44 9.16 18.01
CA SER A 274 16.31 8.59 17.28
C SER A 274 16.66 7.20 16.74
N PRO A 275 15.83 6.16 16.98
CA PRO A 275 15.99 4.84 16.38
C PRO A 275 15.59 4.81 14.89
N LEU A 276 15.06 5.91 14.35
CA LEU A 276 14.66 6.01 12.95
C LEU A 276 15.81 6.61 12.14
N HIS A 277 16.43 5.78 11.30
CA HIS A 277 17.50 6.20 10.39
C HIS A 277 16.90 6.89 9.16
N LEU A 278 17.34 8.11 8.88
CA LEU A 278 16.91 8.86 7.70
C LEU A 278 18.03 8.90 6.65
N PRO A 279 17.72 8.61 5.38
CA PRO A 279 18.63 8.91 4.28
C PRO A 279 18.77 10.43 4.10
N GLU A 280 19.90 10.84 3.52
CA GLU A 280 20.09 12.23 3.07
C GLU A 280 19.02 12.60 2.03
N GLY A 281 18.42 13.78 2.16
CA GLY A 281 17.35 14.23 1.27
C GLY A 281 15.92 13.87 1.72
N ALA A 282 15.75 13.25 2.90
CA ALA A 282 14.42 13.08 3.49
C ALA A 282 13.73 14.44 3.70
N THR A 283 12.47 14.55 3.26
CA THR A 283 11.69 15.78 3.34
C THR A 283 10.31 15.57 3.96
N ALA A 284 9.80 16.64 4.56
CA ALA A 284 8.39 16.90 4.78
C ALA A 284 7.82 17.69 3.59
N THR A 285 6.61 17.35 3.16
CA THR A 285 6.00 17.94 1.95
C THR A 285 4.58 18.38 2.24
N GLN A 286 4.07 19.37 1.48
CA GLN A 286 2.67 19.82 1.38
C GLN A 286 1.96 20.32 2.67
N TRP A 287 2.25 19.77 3.83
CA TRP A 287 1.54 19.96 5.09
C TRP A 287 2.49 19.85 6.29
N ALA A 288 2.27 20.64 7.33
CA ALA A 288 2.91 20.51 8.62
C ALA A 288 1.93 20.84 9.75
N ASP A 289 1.68 19.89 10.65
CA ASP A 289 1.06 20.11 11.95
C ASP A 289 2.13 20.61 12.93
N GLY A 290 1.80 21.65 13.70
CA GLY A 290 2.64 22.19 14.77
C GLY A 290 2.60 21.31 16.02
N LEU A 291 3.12 20.08 15.92
CA LEU A 291 3.07 19.09 16.99
C LEU A 291 3.76 19.58 18.27
N THR A 292 3.14 19.38 19.43
CA THR A 292 3.65 19.80 20.74
C THR A 292 3.74 18.57 21.65
N VAL A 293 4.98 18.29 22.06
CA VAL A 293 5.49 17.17 22.89
C VAL A 293 5.14 15.73 22.48
N ALA A 294 6.04 14.84 22.90
CA ALA A 294 6.16 13.37 22.80
C ALA A 294 7.60 13.06 22.33
N ASP A 295 8.07 11.81 22.50
CA ASP A 295 9.45 11.44 22.17
C ASP A 295 9.70 11.66 20.67
N VAL A 296 10.59 12.59 20.34
CA VAL A 296 10.78 13.05 18.96
C VAL A 296 11.63 12.05 18.19
N LEU A 297 11.16 11.64 17.01
CA LEU A 297 11.93 10.82 16.08
C LEU A 297 12.57 11.68 14.98
N VAL A 298 11.83 12.67 14.49
CA VAL A 298 12.22 13.49 13.33
C VAL A 298 11.82 14.94 13.58
N ALA A 299 12.70 15.87 13.25
CA ALA A 299 12.47 17.32 13.35
C ALA A 299 12.62 18.00 11.98
N TYR A 300 11.86 19.08 11.77
CA TYR A 300 12.00 19.92 10.59
C TYR A 300 13.34 20.66 10.61
N ASP A 301 14.00 20.76 9.46
CA ASP A 301 15.12 21.67 9.26
C ASP A 301 14.65 22.97 8.60
N HIS A 302 14.13 23.87 9.44
CA HIS A 302 13.60 25.15 8.99
C HIS A 302 13.63 26.20 10.11
N PRO A 303 13.94 27.48 9.82
CA PRO A 303 14.00 28.54 10.84
C PRO A 303 12.71 28.74 11.65
N HIS A 304 11.56 28.55 11.00
CA HIS A 304 10.24 28.65 11.63
C HIS A 304 9.72 27.28 12.11
N PHE A 305 9.45 26.35 11.21
CA PHE A 305 8.90 25.02 11.51
C PHE A 305 9.79 24.12 12.38
N GLY A 306 11.10 24.37 12.47
CA GLY A 306 12.02 23.61 13.32
C GLY A 306 11.75 23.70 14.82
N ARG A 307 10.76 24.50 15.25
CA ARG A 307 10.27 24.55 16.63
C ARG A 307 9.29 23.42 16.99
N TRP A 308 8.75 22.71 16.00
CA TRP A 308 7.89 21.55 16.20
C TRP A 308 8.58 20.28 15.67
N PRO A 309 8.31 19.10 16.23
CA PRO A 309 8.71 17.83 15.66
C PRO A 309 7.87 17.49 14.42
N THR A 310 8.48 16.79 13.47
CA THR A 310 7.81 16.24 12.29
C THR A 310 7.18 14.89 12.59
N VAL A 311 7.91 14.05 13.33
CA VAL A 311 7.45 12.71 13.74
C VAL A 311 7.75 12.52 15.22
N THR A 312 6.74 12.09 15.98
CA THR A 312 6.87 11.73 17.39
C THR A 312 6.42 10.29 17.61
N THR A 313 6.87 9.68 18.71
CA THR A 313 6.40 8.38 19.16
C THR A 313 6.29 8.34 20.67
N ARG A 314 5.45 7.45 21.19
CA ARG A 314 5.30 7.22 22.63
C ARG A 314 4.74 5.83 22.89
N ARG A 315 5.14 5.20 23.99
CA ARG A 315 4.50 3.98 24.48
C ARG A 315 3.13 4.27 25.10
N HIS A 316 2.13 3.45 24.80
CA HIS A 316 0.78 3.56 25.37
C HIS A 316 0.24 2.17 25.70
N GLY A 317 -0.02 1.89 26.98
CA GLY A 317 -0.38 0.53 27.42
C GLY A 317 0.71 -0.48 27.03
N ALA A 318 0.30 -1.58 26.40
CA ALA A 318 1.19 -2.59 25.86
C ALA A 318 1.76 -2.24 24.47
N GLY A 319 1.25 -1.19 23.81
CA GLY A 319 1.62 -0.81 22.46
C GLY A 319 2.27 0.57 22.36
N ARG A 320 2.04 1.23 21.23
CA ARG A 320 2.73 2.47 20.85
C ARG A 320 1.86 3.33 19.96
N VAL A 321 2.00 4.65 20.10
CA VAL A 321 1.48 5.62 19.15
C VAL A 321 2.63 6.39 18.51
N THR A 322 2.57 6.58 17.18
CA THR A 322 3.47 7.44 16.42
C THR A 322 2.64 8.47 15.68
N CYS A 323 2.99 9.75 15.78
CA CYS A 323 2.32 10.82 15.03
C CYS A 323 3.26 11.34 13.95
N VAL A 324 2.79 11.33 12.70
CA VAL A 324 3.45 11.92 11.54
C VAL A 324 2.69 13.19 11.19
N GLY A 325 3.23 14.34 11.58
CA GLY A 325 2.59 15.65 11.42
C GLY A 325 2.74 16.26 10.02
N THR A 326 3.08 15.47 9.00
CA THR A 326 3.34 15.97 7.65
C THR A 326 2.88 14.96 6.60
N VAL A 327 2.79 15.39 5.34
CA VAL A 327 2.81 14.44 4.23
C VAL A 327 4.28 14.05 3.97
N PRO A 328 4.69 12.81 4.28
CA PRO A 328 6.10 12.45 4.19
C PRO A 328 6.56 12.44 2.73
N GLY A 329 7.72 13.04 2.46
CA GLY A 329 8.43 12.87 1.20
C GLY A 329 8.84 11.41 1.01
N ARG A 330 9.23 11.04 -0.22
CA ARG A 330 9.48 9.63 -0.60
C ARG A 330 10.45 8.92 0.34
N ASP A 331 11.57 9.58 0.65
CA ASP A 331 12.63 9.02 1.49
C ASP A 331 12.24 8.92 2.98
N LEU A 332 11.51 9.93 3.49
CA LEU A 332 10.95 9.88 4.84
C LEU A 332 9.88 8.76 4.95
N ALA A 333 9.03 8.61 3.94
CA ALA A 333 7.98 7.60 3.92
C ALA A 333 8.56 6.18 3.88
N ARG A 334 9.62 5.94 3.09
CA ARG A 334 10.34 4.66 3.06
C ARG A 334 10.98 4.37 4.42
N ALA A 335 11.75 5.31 4.97
CA ALA A 335 12.41 5.16 6.26
C ALA A 335 11.41 4.92 7.42
N LEU A 336 10.26 5.60 7.38
CA LEU A 336 9.16 5.35 8.31
C LEU A 336 8.66 3.90 8.20
N ALA A 337 8.39 3.40 7.00
CA ALA A 337 7.89 2.03 6.83
C ALA A 337 8.90 0.96 7.29
N GLU A 338 10.20 1.18 7.01
CA GLU A 338 11.30 0.32 7.50
C GLU A 338 11.37 0.33 9.03
N TRP A 339 11.25 1.49 9.66
CA TRP A 339 11.27 1.60 11.11
C TRP A 339 10.03 0.98 11.78
N LEU A 340 8.84 1.18 11.19
CA LEU A 340 7.59 0.59 11.66
C LEU A 340 7.61 -0.94 11.56
N THR A 341 8.23 -1.47 10.50
CA THR A 341 8.34 -2.91 10.24
C THR A 341 9.77 -3.25 9.84
N PRO A 342 10.69 -3.49 10.78
CA PRO A 342 12.11 -3.71 10.48
C PRO A 342 12.40 -4.93 9.60
N SER A 343 11.48 -5.89 9.56
CA SER A 343 11.59 -7.09 8.73
C SER A 343 10.33 -7.27 7.90
N ALA A 344 10.48 -7.42 6.59
CA ALA A 344 9.39 -7.83 5.72
C ALA A 344 9.00 -9.28 5.98
N ARG A 345 7.70 -9.57 5.99
CA ARG A 345 7.14 -10.92 6.07
C ARG A 345 7.61 -11.81 4.93
N HIS A 346 7.88 -11.25 3.74
CA HIS A 346 8.27 -12.04 2.58
C HIS A 346 9.65 -12.72 2.72
N GLY A 347 10.49 -12.30 3.68
CA GLY A 347 11.77 -12.94 4.02
C GLY A 347 12.92 -12.71 3.05
N TRP A 348 12.65 -12.38 1.78
CA TRP A 348 13.68 -11.93 0.82
C TRP A 348 14.47 -10.72 1.34
N ARG A 349 15.77 -10.70 1.07
CA ARG A 349 16.71 -9.64 1.49
C ARG A 349 17.47 -9.12 0.28
N ASP A 350 18.00 -7.91 0.41
CA ASP A 350 18.90 -7.28 -0.58
C ASP A 350 18.31 -7.28 -2.00
N LEU A 351 17.00 -7.06 -2.11
CA LEU A 351 16.29 -6.99 -3.39
C LEU A 351 16.82 -5.79 -4.20
N PRO A 352 17.25 -5.99 -5.46
CA PRO A 352 17.52 -4.88 -6.38
C PRO A 352 16.28 -3.98 -6.52
N ALA A 353 16.49 -2.71 -6.85
CA ALA A 353 15.38 -1.75 -6.98
C ALA A 353 14.34 -2.14 -8.06
N SER A 354 14.72 -3.00 -9.01
CA SER A 354 13.82 -3.55 -10.03
C SER A 354 13.01 -4.75 -9.55
N VAL A 355 13.36 -5.36 -8.41
CA VAL A 355 12.75 -6.60 -7.94
C VAL A 355 11.74 -6.32 -6.83
N THR A 356 10.53 -6.87 -6.98
CA THR A 356 9.53 -6.89 -5.91
C THR A 356 9.23 -8.33 -5.53
N ALA A 357 9.18 -8.62 -4.24
CA ALA A 357 8.75 -9.92 -3.74
C ALA A 357 7.52 -9.76 -2.85
N THR A 358 6.54 -10.63 -3.06
CA THR A 358 5.35 -10.70 -2.20
C THR A 358 5.07 -12.13 -1.79
N THR A 359 4.43 -12.30 -0.64
CA THR A 359 3.99 -13.58 -0.12
C THR A 359 2.53 -13.57 0.27
N GLY A 360 1.94 -14.77 0.28
CA GLY A 360 0.61 -15.04 0.80
C GLY A 360 0.47 -16.49 1.18
N SER A 361 -0.65 -16.82 1.81
CA SER A 361 -1.00 -18.18 2.19
C SER A 361 -2.06 -18.73 1.23
N SER A 362 -1.81 -19.88 0.64
CA SER A 362 -2.81 -20.61 -0.14
C SER A 362 -3.84 -21.28 0.78
N PRO A 363 -5.01 -21.70 0.25
CA PRO A 363 -6.04 -22.37 1.05
C PRO A 363 -5.59 -23.69 1.68
N ASP A 364 -4.58 -24.34 1.11
CA ASP A 364 -3.98 -25.57 1.64
C ASP A 364 -2.85 -25.30 2.66
N GLY A 365 -2.65 -24.03 3.04
CA GLY A 365 -1.70 -23.61 4.07
C GLY A 365 -0.27 -23.39 3.57
N ARG A 366 0.03 -23.67 2.30
CA ARG A 366 1.36 -23.44 1.74
C ARG A 366 1.65 -21.95 1.60
N ARG A 367 2.91 -21.58 1.80
CA ARG A 367 3.38 -20.20 1.62
C ARG A 367 3.80 -19.98 0.17
N VAL A 368 3.09 -19.09 -0.53
CA VAL A 368 3.38 -18.72 -1.91
C VAL A 368 4.25 -17.47 -1.93
N HIS A 369 5.25 -17.44 -2.80
CA HIS A 369 6.09 -16.28 -3.10
C HIS A 369 5.92 -15.92 -4.57
N ILE A 370 5.66 -14.66 -4.87
CA ILE A 370 5.61 -14.14 -6.24
C ILE A 370 6.67 -13.05 -6.34
N VAL A 371 7.66 -13.27 -7.20
CA VAL A 371 8.85 -12.41 -7.32
C VAL A 371 8.95 -11.91 -8.76
N HIS A 372 8.97 -10.60 -8.92
CA HIS A 372 8.96 -9.91 -10.22
C HIS A 372 10.25 -9.16 -10.45
N ASN A 373 10.74 -9.11 -11.69
CA ASN A 373 11.73 -8.15 -12.17
C ASN A 373 11.07 -7.15 -13.14
N TRP A 374 10.98 -5.90 -12.72
CA TRP A 374 10.35 -4.80 -13.47
C TRP A 374 11.34 -4.02 -14.34
N SER A 375 12.33 -4.69 -14.93
CA SER A 375 13.37 -4.05 -15.73
C SER A 375 13.76 -4.84 -16.98
N TRP A 376 14.51 -4.18 -17.86
CA TRP A 376 15.09 -4.75 -19.07
C TRP A 376 16.37 -5.56 -18.81
N GLU A 377 16.95 -5.43 -17.62
CA GLU A 377 18.16 -6.13 -17.23
C GLU A 377 17.78 -7.37 -16.41
N PRO A 378 18.50 -8.50 -16.56
CA PRO A 378 18.37 -9.62 -15.64
C PRO A 378 18.65 -9.20 -14.19
N ALA A 379 18.00 -9.88 -13.25
CA ALA A 379 18.23 -9.69 -11.82
C ALA A 379 18.41 -11.05 -11.13
N SER A 380 19.18 -11.04 -10.04
CA SER A 380 19.45 -12.24 -9.24
C SER A 380 19.23 -11.91 -7.77
N VAL A 381 18.49 -12.76 -7.06
CA VAL A 381 18.17 -12.58 -5.64
C VAL A 381 18.30 -13.89 -4.87
N PRO A 382 18.90 -13.89 -3.66
CA PRO A 382 19.06 -15.12 -2.89
C PRO A 382 17.72 -15.60 -2.32
N ALA A 383 17.39 -16.88 -2.53
CA ALA A 383 16.17 -17.47 -2.02
C ALA A 383 16.16 -17.52 -0.48
N PRO A 384 15.10 -17.04 0.19
CA PRO A 384 15.06 -16.98 1.66
C PRO A 384 14.80 -18.35 2.33
N ALA A 385 14.34 -19.33 1.56
CA ALA A 385 14.00 -20.68 2.01
C ALA A 385 14.18 -21.67 0.86
N ASN A 386 13.96 -22.95 1.11
CA ASN A 386 13.83 -23.93 0.03
C ASN A 386 12.51 -23.70 -0.69
N LEU A 387 12.58 -23.37 -1.98
CA LEU A 387 11.43 -23.06 -2.81
C LEU A 387 11.29 -24.07 -3.96
N SER A 388 10.07 -24.22 -4.45
CA SER A 388 9.78 -24.91 -5.71
C SER A 388 9.01 -23.97 -6.62
N ASP A 389 9.42 -23.86 -7.88
CA ASP A 389 8.67 -23.15 -8.90
C ASP A 389 7.41 -23.93 -9.25
N VAL A 390 6.27 -23.26 -9.19
CA VAL A 390 4.95 -23.86 -9.42
C VAL A 390 4.71 -24.06 -10.92
N LEU A 391 5.36 -23.28 -11.78
CA LEU A 391 5.12 -23.28 -13.22
C LEU A 391 5.98 -24.31 -13.97
N ASP A 392 7.21 -24.54 -13.51
CA ASP A 392 8.14 -25.48 -14.17
C ASP A 392 8.68 -26.62 -13.26
N GLY A 393 8.39 -26.58 -11.96
CA GLY A 393 8.81 -27.61 -11.00
C GLY A 393 10.27 -27.51 -10.54
N THR A 394 11.01 -26.49 -10.98
CA THR A 394 12.42 -26.30 -10.58
C THR A 394 12.52 -26.02 -9.09
N THR A 395 13.47 -26.68 -8.41
CA THR A 395 13.75 -26.43 -6.99
C THR A 395 14.84 -25.37 -6.85
N VAL A 396 14.65 -24.47 -5.88
CA VAL A 396 15.58 -23.38 -5.56
C VAL A 396 15.93 -23.48 -4.07
N PRO A 397 17.07 -24.10 -3.71
CA PRO A 397 17.48 -24.24 -2.33
C PRO A 397 17.72 -22.89 -1.65
N ALA A 398 17.55 -22.83 -0.33
CA ALA A 398 17.80 -21.62 0.45
C ALA A 398 19.23 -21.07 0.21
N GLY A 399 19.34 -19.76 0.03
CA GLY A 399 20.59 -19.06 -0.24
C GLY A 399 21.09 -19.16 -1.68
N THR A 400 20.48 -20.00 -2.53
CA THR A 400 20.82 -20.03 -3.96
C THR A 400 20.19 -18.83 -4.69
N ALA A 401 20.87 -18.37 -5.73
CA ALA A 401 20.41 -17.29 -6.58
C ALA A 401 19.17 -17.71 -7.39
N LEU A 402 18.06 -17.00 -7.21
CA LEU A 402 16.92 -17.02 -8.11
C LEU A 402 17.20 -16.03 -9.24
N GLU A 403 17.43 -16.56 -10.44
CA GLU A 403 17.60 -15.76 -11.65
C GLU A 403 16.24 -15.35 -12.23
N LEU A 404 16.11 -14.05 -12.52
CA LEU A 404 14.95 -13.40 -13.13
C LEU A 404 15.39 -12.76 -14.44
N GLY A 405 14.80 -13.19 -15.55
CA GLY A 405 15.00 -12.54 -16.84
C GLY A 405 14.41 -11.11 -16.88
N PRO A 406 14.63 -10.37 -17.98
CA PRO A 406 13.94 -9.10 -18.23
C PRO A 406 12.42 -9.28 -18.20
N TRP A 407 11.72 -8.43 -17.45
CA TRP A 407 10.26 -8.52 -17.27
C TRP A 407 9.75 -9.90 -16.82
N ASP A 408 10.55 -10.66 -16.06
CA ASP A 408 10.22 -12.01 -15.61
C ASP A 408 9.58 -12.05 -14.22
N VAL A 409 8.74 -13.06 -13.99
CA VAL A 409 8.08 -13.34 -12.73
C VAL A 409 8.18 -14.82 -12.39
N ARG A 410 8.47 -15.13 -11.12
CA ARG A 410 8.56 -16.50 -10.60
C ARG A 410 7.46 -16.70 -9.56
N VAL A 411 6.74 -17.81 -9.67
CA VAL A 411 5.67 -18.20 -8.75
C VAL A 411 6.17 -19.42 -8.01
N LEU A 412 6.49 -19.23 -6.74
CA LEU A 412 7.23 -20.18 -5.95
C LEU A 412 6.40 -20.58 -4.73
N VAL A 413 6.60 -21.80 -4.25
CA VAL A 413 6.04 -22.26 -2.98
C VAL A 413 7.16 -22.68 -2.06
N SER A 414 7.08 -22.30 -0.78
CA SER A 414 7.98 -22.84 0.24
C SER A 414 7.80 -24.36 0.33
N ALA A 415 8.89 -25.12 0.33
CA ALA A 415 8.83 -26.52 0.73
C ALA A 415 8.30 -26.59 2.17
N ASP A 416 7.43 -27.55 2.46
CA ASP A 416 6.91 -27.75 3.82
C ASP A 416 8.09 -27.84 4.78
N THR A 417 8.18 -26.85 5.67
CA THR A 417 8.97 -27.02 6.88
C THR A 417 8.14 -27.96 7.72
N ASP A 418 8.63 -29.19 7.83
CA ASP A 418 8.10 -30.25 8.66
C ASP A 418 7.50 -29.65 9.95
N ARG A 419 6.19 -29.82 10.14
CA ARG A 419 5.40 -29.37 11.31
C ARG A 419 5.79 -30.14 12.59
N THR A 420 7.08 -30.37 12.78
CA THR A 420 7.68 -31.21 13.82
C THR A 420 8.76 -30.44 14.57
N ARG A 421 8.39 -29.31 15.19
CA ARG A 421 8.95 -28.95 16.51
C ARG A 421 7.82 -28.47 17.42
N SER A 422 7.53 -29.37 18.36
CA SER A 422 6.62 -29.30 19.51
C SER A 422 6.79 -28.06 20.37
#